data_AF-A0AAD9M8A9-F1
#
_entry.id   AF-A0AAD9M8A9-F1
#
_cell.length_a   1.000
_cell.length_b   1.000
_cell.length_c   1.000
_cell.angle_alpha   90.00
_cell.angle_beta   90.00
_cell.angle_gamma   90.00
#
_symmetry.space_group_name_H-M   'P 1'
#
loop_
_entity.id
_entity.type
_entity.pdbx_description
1 polymer ?
#
loop_
_entity_poly.entity_id
_entity_poly.type
_entity_poly.pdbx_seq_one_letter_code
_entity_poly.pdbx_strand_id
1 'polypeptide(L)'
;MGGFGDFAGICHMAPLPLCSCVGPITSIANGVGIEPDCFARNIQLANTIIFQGAASAMHIVALVMTVVMILHVRGKFTAVGRKEITTFFYLYMLLTFVSLCVDAGVIPPGSPAYPYFVASQAGLASALVTCLLINGFVGFQLYEDGTPLSLWTLRVVSAGAFVMTFLVALGTFQAWTAALGPTNTVGLFVVLYLLNGAQLVAYAALQVLLVARTLDDRAWPLGALVFAGLFFVAGQMVLYAGSAGVCAAVGHSLDGLFFATTGNLLAVMMVYKYWDSITREDLEFSVGTRVNNWEVKELLPGGDGEGSSSGGGGGGGAGGGGGSSSSATHARRSVIYRDEADSFGVAGTYETTPYSSPGPKRHSAKY
;
A
#
# COMPACT_ATOMS: atom_id res chain seq x y z
N MET A 1 -29.23 16.62 -17.45
CA MET A 1 -28.08 17.35 -18.01
C MET A 1 -27.15 17.65 -16.85
N GLY A 2 -26.03 16.95 -16.74
CA GLY A 2 -25.06 17.17 -15.66
C GLY A 2 -24.11 18.30 -16.02
N GLY A 3 -24.04 19.33 -15.19
CA GLY A 3 -23.04 20.39 -15.28
C GLY A 3 -21.71 19.96 -14.65
N PHE A 4 -20.64 20.74 -14.86
CA PHE A 4 -19.37 20.52 -14.18
C PHE A 4 -19.55 20.58 -12.66
N GLY A 5 -19.08 19.56 -11.95
CA GLY A 5 -19.18 19.47 -10.48
C GLY A 5 -20.55 19.02 -9.95
N ASP A 6 -21.44 18.54 -10.83
CA ASP A 6 -22.69 17.90 -10.45
C ASP A 6 -22.46 16.43 -10.04
N PHE A 7 -22.97 16.06 -8.88
CA PHE A 7 -22.88 14.71 -8.33
C PHE A 7 -24.02 13.79 -8.77
N ALA A 8 -25.07 14.29 -9.42
CA ALA A 8 -26.22 13.48 -9.79
C ALA A 8 -25.85 12.21 -10.56
N GLY A 9 -25.06 12.33 -11.62
CA GLY A 9 -24.63 11.16 -12.41
C GLY A 9 -23.75 10.18 -11.62
N ILE A 10 -22.88 10.70 -10.76
CA ILE A 10 -22.02 9.87 -9.90
C ILE A 10 -22.87 9.10 -8.89
N CYS A 11 -23.84 9.76 -8.27
CA CYS A 11 -24.67 9.19 -7.22
C CYS A 11 -25.70 8.18 -7.69
N HIS A 12 -26.19 8.31 -8.93
CA HIS A 12 -27.02 7.25 -9.54
C HIS A 12 -26.21 5.97 -9.81
N MET A 13 -24.93 6.10 -10.14
CA MET A 13 -24.07 4.94 -10.47
C MET A 13 -23.39 4.30 -9.26
N ALA A 14 -22.90 5.12 -8.33
CA ALA A 14 -22.03 4.69 -7.24
C ALA A 14 -22.73 4.87 -5.89
N PRO A 15 -22.78 3.83 -5.03
CA PRO A 15 -23.45 3.91 -3.73
C PRO A 15 -22.56 4.58 -2.69
N LEU A 16 -22.17 5.84 -2.92
CA LEU A 16 -21.27 6.58 -2.03
C LEU A 16 -22.03 7.15 -0.84
N PRO A 17 -21.46 7.14 0.38
CA PRO A 17 -22.11 7.74 1.55
C PRO A 17 -22.48 9.22 1.37
N LEU A 18 -21.64 9.97 0.65
CA LEU A 18 -21.86 11.38 0.34
C LEU A 18 -23.15 11.64 -0.45
N CYS A 19 -23.63 10.66 -1.22
CA CYS A 19 -24.79 10.81 -2.09
C CYS A 19 -26.09 11.01 -1.33
N SER A 20 -26.18 10.47 -0.11
CA SER A 20 -27.31 10.73 0.79
C SER A 20 -27.28 12.13 1.43
N CYS A 21 -26.23 12.94 1.22
CA CYS A 21 -26.11 14.30 1.72
C CYS A 21 -26.19 15.38 0.61
N VAL A 22 -26.30 14.98 -0.66
CA VAL A 22 -26.34 15.89 -1.81
C VAL A 22 -27.52 15.58 -2.73
N GLY A 23 -27.97 16.58 -3.49
CA GLY A 23 -29.11 16.48 -4.40
C GLY A 23 -30.31 17.36 -4.01
N PRO A 24 -31.35 17.37 -4.86
CA PRO A 24 -32.57 18.13 -4.60
C PRO A 24 -33.34 17.54 -3.41
N ILE A 25 -33.98 18.41 -2.63
CA ILE A 25 -34.91 17.99 -1.56
C ILE A 25 -36.14 17.39 -2.26
N THR A 26 -36.37 16.09 -2.11
CA THR A 26 -37.56 15.45 -2.66
C THR A 26 -38.67 15.44 -1.62
N SER A 27 -39.93 15.57 -2.05
CA SER A 27 -41.09 15.66 -1.15
C SER A 27 -41.56 14.30 -0.59
N ILE A 28 -40.92 13.20 -1.00
CA ILE A 28 -41.34 11.82 -0.69
C ILE A 28 -40.58 11.25 0.51
N ALA A 29 -39.33 11.69 0.71
CA ALA A 29 -38.57 11.51 1.94
C ALA A 29 -38.20 12.93 2.39
N ASN A 30 -38.67 13.41 3.54
CA ASN A 30 -38.38 14.75 4.09
C ASN A 30 -36.87 14.97 4.33
N GLY A 31 -36.06 15.01 3.27
CA GLY A 31 -34.61 14.88 3.32
C GLY A 31 -33.92 15.13 1.97
N VAL A 32 -32.63 15.43 2.07
CA VAL A 32 -31.70 15.54 0.93
C VAL A 32 -31.12 14.17 0.62
N GLY A 33 -30.79 13.90 -0.63
CA GLY A 33 -30.09 12.67 -1.02
C GLY A 33 -30.47 12.15 -2.40
N ILE A 34 -29.51 11.56 -3.10
CA ILE A 34 -29.70 10.82 -4.35
C ILE A 34 -29.41 9.34 -4.09
N GLU A 35 -30.41 8.50 -4.35
CA GLU A 35 -30.30 7.04 -4.21
C GLU A 35 -29.64 6.43 -5.47
N PRO A 36 -28.66 5.51 -5.32
CA PRO A 36 -28.09 4.77 -6.43
C PRO A 36 -29.10 3.82 -7.09
N ASP A 37 -28.94 3.61 -8.39
CA ASP A 37 -29.81 2.71 -9.17
C ASP A 37 -29.65 1.23 -8.76
N CYS A 38 -28.48 0.87 -8.22
CA CYS A 38 -28.20 -0.47 -7.68
C CYS A 38 -27.22 -0.38 -6.50
N PHE A 39 -27.59 -1.01 -5.39
CA PHE A 39 -26.75 -1.15 -4.20
C PHE A 39 -26.80 -2.59 -3.65
N ALA A 40 -25.80 -2.95 -2.84
CA ALA A 40 -25.72 -4.27 -2.22
C ALA A 40 -26.80 -4.44 -1.14
N ARG A 41 -27.40 -5.64 -1.07
CA ARG A 41 -28.43 -5.95 -0.06
C ARG A 41 -27.85 -5.87 1.35
N ASN A 42 -28.65 -5.32 2.26
CA ASN A 42 -28.32 -5.27 3.67
C ASN A 42 -28.39 -6.68 4.29
N ILE A 43 -27.49 -6.96 5.21
CA ILE A 43 -27.45 -8.23 5.94
C ILE A 43 -28.02 -7.99 7.34
N GLN A 44 -29.01 -8.78 7.73
CA GLN A 44 -29.52 -8.78 9.09
C GLN A 44 -28.73 -9.80 9.92
N LEU A 45 -28.02 -9.32 10.93
CA LEU A 45 -27.25 -10.18 11.84
C LEU A 45 -27.62 -9.83 13.28
N ALA A 46 -28.13 -10.79 14.04
CA ALA A 46 -28.41 -10.64 15.48
C ALA A 46 -29.18 -9.34 15.86
N ASN A 47 -30.32 -9.08 15.21
CA ASN A 47 -31.18 -7.89 15.39
C ASN A 47 -30.56 -6.54 14.96
N THR A 48 -29.39 -6.51 14.31
CA THR A 48 -28.85 -5.31 13.66
C THR A 48 -28.84 -5.46 12.14
N ILE A 49 -29.15 -4.36 11.44
CA ILE A 49 -29.06 -4.29 9.98
C ILE A 49 -27.68 -3.71 9.66
N ILE A 50 -26.84 -4.51 9.01
CA ILE A 50 -25.53 -4.06 8.53
C ILE A 50 -25.69 -3.69 7.07
N PHE A 51 -25.38 -2.42 6.76
CA PHE A 51 -25.35 -1.94 5.39
C PHE A 51 -24.05 -2.39 4.72
N GLN A 52 -24.14 -2.73 3.44
CA GLN A 52 -22.97 -3.05 2.59
C GLN A 52 -21.95 -4.00 3.26
N GLY A 53 -22.42 -5.14 3.74
CA GLY A 53 -21.62 -6.05 4.57
C GLY A 53 -20.30 -6.51 3.90
N ALA A 54 -20.28 -6.65 2.58
CA ALA A 54 -19.07 -7.01 1.83
C ALA A 54 -18.01 -5.90 1.87
N ALA A 55 -18.39 -4.63 1.64
CA ALA A 55 -17.48 -3.49 1.73
C ALA A 55 -16.97 -3.31 3.17
N SER A 56 -17.86 -3.48 4.15
CA SER A 56 -17.51 -3.46 5.58
C SER A 56 -16.47 -4.53 5.94
N ALA A 57 -16.63 -5.76 5.45
CA ALA A 57 -15.63 -6.82 5.65
C ALA A 57 -14.27 -6.46 5.05
N MET A 58 -14.24 -5.82 3.87
CA MET A 58 -12.99 -5.37 3.26
C MET A 58 -12.31 -4.24 4.02
N HIS A 59 -13.06 -3.32 4.64
CA HIS A 59 -12.48 -2.32 5.53
C HIS A 59 -11.80 -2.95 6.75
N ILE A 60 -12.39 -4.02 7.32
CA ILE A 60 -11.76 -4.78 8.42
C ILE A 60 -10.44 -5.41 7.95
N VAL A 61 -10.44 -6.05 6.78
CA VAL A 61 -9.21 -6.60 6.18
C VAL A 61 -8.16 -5.50 5.95
N ALA A 62 -8.59 -4.34 5.44
CA ALA A 62 -7.71 -3.20 5.21
C ALA A 62 -7.11 -2.67 6.53
N LEU A 63 -7.88 -2.61 7.62
CA LEU A 63 -7.39 -2.24 8.94
C LEU A 63 -6.32 -3.22 9.45
N VAL A 64 -6.57 -4.52 9.37
CA VAL A 64 -5.62 -5.56 9.78
C VAL A 64 -4.32 -5.45 8.97
N MET A 65 -4.43 -5.34 7.64
CA MET A 65 -3.26 -5.17 6.77
C MET A 65 -2.50 -3.88 7.05
N THR A 66 -3.20 -2.80 7.39
CA THR A 66 -2.56 -1.53 7.78
C THR A 66 -1.78 -1.67 9.09
N VAL A 67 -2.31 -2.38 10.08
CA VAL A 67 -1.56 -2.70 11.32
C VAL A 67 -0.28 -3.45 10.98
N VAL A 68 -0.37 -4.49 10.15
CA VAL A 68 0.79 -5.28 9.73
C VAL A 68 1.83 -4.42 9.03
N MET A 69 1.44 -3.52 8.12
CA MET A 69 2.37 -2.59 7.47
C MET A 69 3.06 -1.66 8.48
N ILE A 70 2.31 -1.09 9.43
CA ILE A 70 2.88 -0.21 10.48
C ILE A 70 3.92 -0.97 11.31
N LEU A 71 3.66 -2.23 11.67
CA LEU A 71 4.62 -3.04 12.43
C LEU A 71 5.92 -3.26 11.64
N HIS A 72 5.84 -3.55 10.34
CA HIS A 72 7.02 -3.70 9.49
C HIS A 72 7.83 -2.41 9.33
N VAL A 73 7.15 -1.27 9.10
CA VAL A 73 7.81 0.04 8.99
C VAL A 73 8.56 0.38 10.29
N ARG A 74 7.93 0.13 11.44
CA ARG A 74 8.54 0.39 12.76
C ARG A 74 9.68 -0.56 13.09
N GLY A 75 9.75 -1.73 12.45
CA GLY A 75 10.83 -2.68 12.59
C GLY A 75 12.15 -2.24 11.95
N LYS A 76 12.13 -1.27 11.02
CA LYS A 76 13.35 -0.72 10.40
C LYS A 76 13.98 0.36 11.29
N PHE A 77 15.29 0.31 11.55
CA PHE A 77 15.96 1.22 12.49
C PHE A 77 16.56 2.48 11.85
N THR A 78 16.99 2.44 10.58
CA THR A 78 17.70 3.54 9.90
C THR A 78 17.02 4.03 8.60
N ALA A 79 15.82 3.52 8.30
CA ALA A 79 15.09 3.87 7.07
C ALA A 79 14.71 5.34 6.93
N VAL A 80 14.99 5.89 5.74
CA VAL A 80 14.65 7.26 5.35
C VAL A 80 13.13 7.45 5.28
N GLY A 81 12.63 8.53 5.86
CA GLY A 81 11.23 8.93 5.88
C GLY A 81 10.35 8.03 6.74
N ARG A 82 10.94 7.23 7.64
CA ARG A 82 10.21 6.22 8.43
C ARG A 82 9.09 6.85 9.27
N LYS A 83 9.32 7.99 9.92
CA LYS A 83 8.30 8.62 10.79
C LYS A 83 7.19 9.28 9.96
N GLU A 84 7.54 9.80 8.81
CA GLU A 84 6.69 10.48 7.84
C GLU A 84 5.73 9.48 7.19
N ILE A 85 6.24 8.36 6.66
CA ILE A 85 5.41 7.31 6.05
C ILE A 85 4.53 6.62 7.09
N THR A 86 5.02 6.46 8.32
CA THR A 86 4.20 5.95 9.43
C THR A 86 2.99 6.86 9.69
N THR A 87 3.15 8.19 9.55
CA THR A 87 2.03 9.14 9.70
C THR A 87 1.00 8.97 8.59
N PHE A 88 1.41 8.65 7.36
CA PHE A 88 0.51 8.29 6.27
C PHE A 88 -0.31 7.03 6.59
N PHE A 89 0.32 5.96 7.11
CA PHE A 89 -0.43 4.75 7.49
C PHE A 89 -1.38 4.96 8.67
N TYR A 90 -1.05 5.82 9.63
CA TYR A 90 -1.99 6.19 10.70
C TYR A 90 -3.20 6.96 10.17
N LEU A 91 -3.01 7.88 9.20
CA LEU A 91 -4.13 8.55 8.55
C LEU A 91 -4.98 7.57 7.73
N TYR A 92 -4.36 6.60 7.04
CA TYR A 92 -5.08 5.56 6.31
C TYR A 92 -5.90 4.67 7.24
N MET A 93 -5.34 4.28 8.38
CA MET A 93 -6.05 3.54 9.42
C MET A 93 -7.27 4.33 9.93
N LEU A 94 -7.10 5.62 10.23
CA LEU A 94 -8.19 6.47 10.70
C LEU A 94 -9.28 6.65 9.63
N LEU A 95 -8.90 6.91 8.36
CA LEU A 95 -9.83 7.01 7.24
C LEU A 95 -10.63 5.71 7.05
N THR A 96 -9.95 4.57 7.08
CA THR A 96 -10.57 3.24 6.90
C THR A 96 -11.53 2.94 8.06
N PHE A 97 -11.16 3.29 9.28
CA PHE A 97 -12.04 3.13 10.44
C PHE A 97 -13.30 3.99 10.34
N VAL A 98 -13.17 5.28 9.99
CA VAL A 98 -14.32 6.16 9.79
C VAL A 98 -15.18 5.69 8.63
N SER A 99 -14.57 5.24 7.52
CA SER A 99 -15.30 4.67 6.38
C SER A 99 -16.07 3.41 6.77
N LEU A 100 -15.48 2.52 7.58
CA LEU A 100 -16.18 1.35 8.11
C LEU A 100 -17.41 1.76 8.94
N CYS A 101 -17.30 2.76 9.82
CA CYS A 101 -18.44 3.21 10.63
C CYS A 101 -19.58 3.78 9.77
N VAL A 102 -19.24 4.51 8.71
CA VAL A 102 -20.21 5.10 7.79
C VAL A 102 -20.85 4.04 6.90
N ASP A 103 -20.03 3.21 6.24
CA ASP A 103 -20.48 2.21 5.27
C ASP A 103 -21.23 1.04 5.92
N ALA A 104 -20.86 0.64 7.14
CA ALA A 104 -21.58 -0.39 7.90
C ALA A 104 -22.94 0.10 8.44
N GLY A 105 -23.21 1.42 8.35
CA GLY A 105 -24.41 2.07 8.87
C GLY A 105 -24.47 2.15 10.39
N VAL A 106 -23.32 2.24 11.07
CA VAL A 106 -23.26 2.54 12.52
C VAL A 106 -23.91 3.90 12.79
N ILE A 107 -23.72 4.85 11.87
CA ILE A 107 -24.48 6.08 11.80
C ILE A 107 -25.52 5.94 10.69
N PRO A 108 -26.83 5.88 11.00
CA PRO A 108 -27.85 5.68 9.98
C PRO A 108 -27.98 6.94 9.10
N PRO A 109 -28.14 6.77 7.77
CA PRO A 109 -28.51 7.85 6.87
C PRO A 109 -29.78 8.56 7.34
N GLY A 110 -29.81 9.89 7.28
CA GLY A 110 -30.92 10.71 7.79
C GLY A 110 -30.83 11.11 9.26
N SER A 111 -29.88 10.56 10.03
CA SER A 111 -29.57 11.08 11.36
C SER A 111 -28.84 12.44 11.27
N PRO A 112 -29.03 13.35 12.26
CA PRO A 112 -28.36 14.66 12.23
C PRO A 112 -26.84 14.56 12.33
N ALA A 113 -26.32 13.44 12.85
CA ALA A 113 -24.88 13.16 12.94
C ALA A 113 -24.27 12.73 11.60
N TYR A 114 -25.06 12.14 10.69
CA TYR A 114 -24.57 11.52 9.46
C TYR A 114 -23.73 12.46 8.57
N PRO A 115 -24.15 13.72 8.30
CA PRO A 115 -23.35 14.65 7.49
C PRO A 115 -21.97 14.97 8.08
N TYR A 116 -21.81 14.95 9.41
CA TYR A 116 -20.53 15.23 10.06
C TYR A 116 -19.53 14.08 9.86
N PHE A 117 -20.00 12.83 9.91
CA PHE A 117 -19.15 11.67 9.69
C PHE A 117 -18.74 11.53 8.22
N VAL A 118 -19.67 11.77 7.29
CA VAL A 118 -19.37 11.81 5.86
C VAL A 118 -18.41 12.96 5.52
N ALA A 119 -18.59 14.14 6.11
CA ALA A 119 -17.64 15.24 5.95
C ALA A 119 -16.25 14.88 6.53
N SER A 120 -16.21 14.17 7.66
CA SER A 120 -14.96 13.67 8.26
C SER A 120 -14.26 12.66 7.34
N GLN A 121 -15.01 11.75 6.73
CA GLN A 121 -14.48 10.79 5.75
C GLN A 121 -13.86 11.52 4.55
N ALA A 122 -14.56 12.51 3.98
CA ALA A 122 -14.05 13.34 2.88
C ALA A 122 -12.79 14.14 3.28
N GLY A 123 -12.80 14.72 4.47
CA GLY A 123 -11.65 15.41 5.06
C GLY A 123 -10.43 14.51 5.19
N LEU A 124 -10.62 13.32 5.77
CA LEU A 124 -9.55 12.33 5.97
C LEU A 124 -8.98 11.83 4.64
N ALA A 125 -9.82 11.67 3.62
CA ALA A 125 -9.36 11.32 2.27
C ALA A 125 -8.40 12.38 1.70
N SER A 126 -8.75 13.67 1.81
CA SER A 126 -7.86 14.73 1.35
C SER A 126 -6.59 14.87 2.19
N ALA A 127 -6.70 14.70 3.51
CA ALA A 127 -5.56 14.69 4.41
C ALA A 127 -4.56 13.57 4.07
N LEU A 128 -5.07 12.39 3.74
CA LEU A 128 -4.27 11.24 3.34
C LEU A 128 -3.52 11.48 2.03
N VAL A 129 -4.20 12.00 1.01
CA VAL A 129 -3.58 12.30 -0.28
C VAL A 129 -2.55 13.42 -0.16
N THR A 130 -2.87 14.47 0.61
CA THR A 130 -1.92 15.55 0.90
C THR A 130 -0.71 15.03 1.67
N CYS A 131 -0.92 14.16 2.66
CA CYS A 131 0.16 13.51 3.40
C CYS A 131 1.06 12.68 2.47
N LEU A 132 0.48 11.93 1.54
CA LEU A 132 1.23 11.15 0.54
C LEU A 132 2.08 12.06 -0.35
N LEU A 133 1.54 13.19 -0.82
CA LEU A 133 2.28 14.17 -1.60
C LEU A 133 3.49 14.73 -0.83
N ILE A 134 3.29 15.13 0.44
CA ILE A 134 4.38 15.64 1.29
C ILE A 134 5.45 14.57 1.53
N ASN A 135 5.05 13.32 1.78
CA ASN A 135 5.99 12.20 1.85
C ASN A 135 6.84 12.06 0.58
N GLY A 136 6.24 12.31 -0.59
CA GLY A 136 6.97 12.26 -1.85
C GLY A 136 8.10 13.29 -1.98
N PHE A 137 8.02 14.43 -1.29
CA PHE A 137 9.10 15.42 -1.24
C PHE A 137 10.25 15.03 -0.33
N VAL A 138 10.02 14.17 0.67
CA VAL A 138 11.06 13.71 1.61
C VAL A 138 12.14 12.91 0.87
N GLY A 139 11.77 12.17 -0.17
CA GLY A 139 12.71 11.42 -0.99
C GLY A 139 13.73 12.29 -1.75
N PHE A 140 13.45 13.57 -1.96
CA PHE A 140 14.38 14.52 -2.56
C PHE A 140 15.34 15.16 -1.55
N GLN A 141 15.23 14.82 -0.27
CA GLN A 141 16.03 15.40 0.82
C GLN A 141 15.98 16.94 0.86
N LEU A 142 14.87 17.54 0.40
CA LEU A 142 14.65 18.99 0.51
C LEU A 142 14.60 19.45 1.97
N TYR A 143 14.20 18.53 2.85
CA TYR A 143 14.25 18.67 4.30
C TYR A 143 15.01 17.47 4.86
N GLU A 144 15.78 17.70 5.92
CA GLU A 144 16.35 16.61 6.70
C GLU A 144 15.22 15.74 7.28
N ASP A 145 15.18 14.48 6.86
CA ASP A 145 14.25 13.46 7.35
C ASP A 145 14.32 13.31 8.87
N GLY A 146 13.16 13.11 9.51
CA GLY A 146 13.08 12.85 10.94
C GLY A 146 13.27 14.09 11.81
N THR A 147 13.56 15.24 11.21
CA THR A 147 13.56 16.53 11.91
C THR A 147 12.15 16.89 12.40
N PRO A 148 12.04 17.61 13.53
CA PRO A 148 10.74 18.10 13.98
C PRO A 148 10.06 18.98 12.92
N LEU A 149 10.83 19.72 12.12
CA LEU A 149 10.30 20.57 11.06
C LEU A 149 9.61 19.75 9.95
N SER A 150 10.24 18.66 9.47
CA SER A 150 9.64 17.74 8.49
C SER A 150 8.29 17.20 8.99
N LEU A 151 8.27 16.68 10.23
CA LEU A 151 7.08 16.07 10.82
C LEU A 151 5.96 17.07 11.10
N TRP A 152 6.28 18.26 11.60
CA TRP A 152 5.28 19.30 11.84
C TRP A 152 4.71 19.85 10.55
N THR A 153 5.54 20.02 9.50
CA THR A 153 5.06 20.44 8.18
C THR A 153 4.07 19.43 7.63
N LEU A 154 4.43 18.14 7.65
CA LEU A 154 3.54 17.06 7.21
C LEU A 154 2.21 17.07 7.98
N ARG A 155 2.24 17.19 9.31
CA ARG A 155 1.03 17.21 10.15
C ARG A 155 0.17 18.43 9.93
N VAL A 156 0.75 19.63 9.87
CA VAL A 156 0.00 20.88 9.71
C VAL A 156 -0.62 20.98 8.32
N VAL A 157 0.12 20.59 7.27
CA VAL A 157 -0.39 20.66 5.90
C VAL A 157 -1.48 19.60 5.66
N SER A 158 -1.30 18.37 6.17
CA SER A 158 -2.37 17.35 6.10
C SER A 158 -3.59 17.71 6.95
N ALA A 159 -3.41 18.27 8.14
CA ALA A 159 -4.52 18.78 8.96
C ALA A 159 -5.22 19.97 8.30
N GLY A 160 -4.49 20.85 7.61
CA GLY A 160 -5.06 21.94 6.82
C GLY A 160 -5.94 21.42 5.68
N ALA A 161 -5.48 20.40 4.94
CA ALA A 161 -6.26 19.75 3.90
C ALA A 161 -7.52 19.03 4.46
N PHE A 162 -7.39 18.40 5.63
CA PHE A 162 -8.54 17.85 6.38
C PHE A 162 -9.58 18.94 6.66
N VAL A 163 -9.18 20.03 7.34
CA VAL A 163 -10.09 21.10 7.75
C VAL A 163 -10.73 21.77 6.54
N MET A 164 -9.96 22.04 5.49
CA MET A 164 -10.47 22.64 4.26
C MET A 164 -11.58 21.79 3.64
N THR A 165 -11.31 20.50 3.39
CA THR A 165 -12.28 19.59 2.76
C THR A 165 -13.46 19.30 3.67
N PHE A 166 -13.23 19.16 4.98
CA PHE A 166 -14.26 18.96 5.99
C PHE A 166 -15.25 20.13 6.04
N LEU A 167 -14.76 21.37 6.10
CA LEU A 167 -15.61 22.56 6.17
C LEU A 167 -16.37 22.79 4.86
N VAL A 168 -15.74 22.54 3.70
CA VAL A 168 -16.43 22.63 2.41
C VAL A 168 -17.53 21.57 2.31
N ALA A 169 -17.24 20.31 2.65
CA ALA A 169 -18.23 19.24 2.64
C ALA A 169 -19.39 19.52 3.60
N LEU A 170 -19.08 19.87 4.85
CA LEU A 170 -20.10 20.16 5.86
C LEU A 170 -20.95 21.39 5.47
N GLY A 171 -20.31 22.44 4.97
CA GLY A 171 -20.99 23.63 4.46
C GLY A 171 -21.91 23.33 3.27
N THR A 172 -21.51 22.41 2.37
CA THR A 172 -22.36 21.91 1.29
C THR A 172 -23.55 21.12 1.82
N PHE A 173 -23.36 20.20 2.77
CA PHE A 173 -24.43 19.36 3.29
C PHE A 173 -25.47 20.14 4.12
N GLN A 174 -25.01 21.14 4.89
CA GLN A 174 -25.85 21.94 5.78
C GLN A 174 -26.33 23.26 5.15
N ALA A 175 -26.04 23.48 3.87
CA ALA A 175 -26.39 24.71 3.15
C ALA A 175 -25.98 26.01 3.88
N TRP A 176 -24.78 26.06 4.46
CA TRP A 176 -24.34 27.18 5.30
C TRP A 176 -24.26 28.51 4.56
N THR A 177 -24.07 28.48 3.24
CA THR A 177 -23.96 29.70 2.41
C THR A 177 -24.75 29.53 1.12
N ALA A 178 -25.16 30.63 0.48
CA ALA A 178 -25.83 30.57 -0.82
C ALA A 178 -24.96 29.93 -1.93
N ALA A 179 -23.63 29.89 -1.76
CA ALA A 179 -22.70 29.29 -2.70
C ALA A 179 -22.45 27.79 -2.44
N LEU A 180 -22.67 27.30 -1.22
CA LEU A 180 -22.46 25.91 -0.82
C LEU A 180 -23.80 25.35 -0.35
N GLY A 181 -24.39 24.47 -1.15
CA GLY A 181 -25.63 23.81 -0.78
C GLY A 181 -25.75 22.42 -1.41
N PRO A 182 -26.71 21.60 -0.97
CA PRO A 182 -26.87 20.23 -1.46
C PRO A 182 -27.08 20.14 -2.98
N THR A 183 -27.59 21.21 -3.59
CA THR A 183 -27.80 21.34 -5.04
C THR A 183 -26.66 22.07 -5.77
N ASN A 184 -25.74 22.72 -5.05
CA ASN A 184 -24.55 23.38 -5.61
C ASN A 184 -23.28 22.77 -5.01
N THR A 185 -22.83 21.70 -5.66
CA THR A 185 -21.75 20.82 -5.19
C THR A 185 -20.40 21.09 -5.83
N VAL A 186 -20.27 22.16 -6.62
CA VAL A 186 -19.05 22.47 -7.38
C VAL A 186 -17.83 22.61 -6.47
N GLY A 187 -17.97 23.31 -5.34
CA GLY A 187 -16.87 23.48 -4.38
C GLY A 187 -16.39 22.14 -3.80
N LEU A 188 -17.32 21.27 -3.43
CA LEU A 188 -17.01 19.93 -2.94
C LEU A 188 -16.32 19.08 -4.00
N PHE A 189 -16.78 19.15 -5.25
CA PHE A 189 -16.17 18.43 -6.36
C PHE A 189 -14.71 18.86 -6.59
N VAL A 190 -14.44 20.16 -6.59
CA VAL A 190 -13.09 20.71 -6.81
C VAL A 190 -12.13 20.25 -5.71
N VAL A 191 -12.52 20.39 -4.44
CA VAL A 191 -11.63 20.06 -3.32
C VAL A 191 -11.46 18.55 -3.16
N LEU A 192 -12.54 17.77 -3.29
CA LEU A 192 -12.49 16.32 -3.03
C LEU A 192 -11.94 15.51 -4.21
N TYR A 193 -12.27 15.87 -5.46
CA TYR A 193 -11.83 15.11 -6.64
C TYR A 193 -10.66 15.78 -7.36
N LEU A 194 -10.81 17.04 -7.76
CA LEU A 194 -9.84 17.68 -8.64
C LEU A 194 -8.51 17.94 -7.93
N LEU A 195 -8.55 18.52 -6.73
CA LEU A 195 -7.35 18.82 -5.95
C LEU A 195 -6.63 17.54 -5.53
N ASN A 196 -7.34 16.56 -4.96
CA ASN A 196 -6.74 15.28 -4.57
C ASN A 196 -6.20 14.52 -5.80
N GLY A 197 -6.92 14.52 -6.92
CA GLY A 197 -6.45 13.93 -8.17
C GLY A 197 -5.16 14.57 -8.68
N ALA A 198 -5.08 15.90 -8.67
CA ALA A 198 -3.87 16.63 -9.05
C ALA A 198 -2.69 16.31 -8.12
N GLN A 199 -2.92 16.21 -6.81
CA GLN A 199 -1.90 15.84 -5.83
C GLN A 199 -1.38 14.41 -6.06
N LEU A 200 -2.25 13.44 -6.38
CA LEU A 200 -1.83 12.07 -6.71
C LEU A 200 -0.96 12.01 -7.97
N VAL A 201 -1.33 12.76 -9.02
CA VAL A 201 -0.54 12.85 -10.26
C VAL A 201 0.81 13.51 -9.98
N ALA A 202 0.83 14.60 -9.20
CA ALA A 202 2.06 15.25 -8.80
C ALA A 202 2.97 14.31 -8.00
N TYR A 203 2.43 13.58 -7.03
CA TYR A 203 3.16 12.56 -6.27
C TYR A 203 3.77 11.51 -7.21
N ALA A 204 2.96 10.92 -8.10
CA ALA A 204 3.45 9.91 -9.04
C ALA A 204 4.56 10.45 -9.94
N ALA A 205 4.41 11.66 -10.49
CA ALA A 205 5.44 12.29 -11.33
C ALA A 205 6.75 12.53 -10.56
N LEU A 206 6.65 13.03 -9.32
CA LEU A 206 7.80 13.23 -8.44
C LEU A 206 8.52 11.92 -8.12
N GLN A 207 7.78 10.85 -7.80
CA GLN A 207 8.40 9.55 -7.50
C GLN A 207 9.04 8.90 -8.73
N VAL A 208 8.42 9.03 -9.91
CA VAL A 208 9.04 8.59 -11.18
C VAL A 208 10.34 9.33 -11.43
N LEU A 209 10.38 10.65 -11.22
CA LEU A 209 11.58 11.45 -11.42
C LEU A 209 12.70 11.03 -10.47
N LEU A 210 12.39 10.86 -9.18
CA LEU A 210 13.35 10.41 -8.17
C LEU A 210 13.98 9.08 -8.58
N VAL A 211 13.15 8.07 -8.89
CA VAL A 211 13.66 6.74 -9.23
C VAL A 211 14.44 6.75 -10.54
N ALA A 212 13.94 7.46 -11.55
CA ALA A 212 14.57 7.50 -12.87
C ALA A 212 15.95 8.16 -12.85
N ARG A 213 16.19 9.09 -11.92
CA ARG A 213 17.43 9.89 -11.85
C ARG A 213 18.42 9.41 -10.79
N THR A 214 17.96 8.78 -9.72
CA THR A 214 18.80 8.49 -8.54
C THR A 214 19.15 7.00 -8.39
N LEU A 215 18.24 6.08 -8.73
CA LEU A 215 18.48 4.64 -8.51
C LEU A 215 19.01 3.95 -9.77
N ASP A 216 19.88 2.96 -9.59
CA ASP A 216 20.30 2.07 -10.68
C ASP A 216 19.33 0.89 -10.87
N ASP A 217 18.85 0.29 -9.79
CA ASP A 217 17.85 -0.80 -9.78
C ASP A 217 16.40 -0.30 -9.89
N ARG A 218 16.06 0.28 -11.05
CA ARG A 218 14.80 1.04 -11.25
C ARG A 218 13.57 0.19 -11.53
N ALA A 219 13.74 -1.05 -12.01
CA ALA A 219 12.65 -1.85 -12.54
C ALA A 219 11.58 -2.20 -11.49
N TRP A 220 12.01 -2.60 -10.30
CA TRP A 220 11.12 -2.95 -9.19
C TRP A 220 10.36 -1.73 -8.61
N PRO A 221 11.02 -0.63 -8.19
CA PRO A 221 10.33 0.53 -7.63
C PRO A 221 9.38 1.22 -8.64
N LEU A 222 9.77 1.34 -9.91
CA LEU A 222 8.86 1.87 -10.94
C LEU A 222 7.67 0.94 -11.16
N GLY A 223 7.90 -0.37 -11.19
CA GLY A 223 6.82 -1.36 -11.27
C GLY A 223 5.84 -1.22 -10.12
N ALA A 224 6.33 -1.08 -8.88
CA ALA A 224 5.48 -0.91 -7.70
C ALA A 224 4.58 0.35 -7.81
N LEU A 225 5.13 1.46 -8.29
CA LEU A 225 4.38 2.69 -8.48
C LEU A 225 3.31 2.56 -9.60
N VAL A 226 3.65 1.89 -10.70
CA VAL A 226 2.70 1.60 -11.78
C VAL A 226 1.56 0.71 -11.29
N PHE A 227 1.86 -0.38 -10.58
CA PHE A 227 0.84 -1.25 -10.02
C PHE A 227 -0.05 -0.53 -8.99
N ALA A 228 0.52 0.37 -8.17
CA ALA A 228 -0.25 1.20 -7.26
C ALA A 228 -1.28 2.07 -8.02
N GLY A 229 -0.84 2.75 -9.08
CA GLY A 229 -1.72 3.54 -9.95
C GLY A 229 -2.78 2.69 -10.64
N LEU A 230 -2.41 1.53 -11.17
CA LEU A 230 -3.33 0.60 -11.84
C LEU A 230 -4.42 0.09 -10.90
N PHE A 231 -4.07 -0.38 -9.70
CA PHE A 231 -5.06 -0.86 -8.74
C PHE A 231 -5.99 0.25 -8.25
N PHE A 232 -5.45 1.45 -8.02
CA PHE A 232 -6.25 2.60 -7.64
C PHE A 232 -7.25 2.96 -8.76
N VAL A 233 -6.76 3.19 -9.98
CA VAL A 233 -7.60 3.58 -11.13
C VAL A 233 -8.61 2.49 -11.45
N ALA A 234 -8.24 1.21 -11.46
CA ALA A 234 -9.18 0.11 -11.68
C ALA A 234 -10.30 0.10 -10.63
N GLY A 235 -9.97 0.29 -9.34
CA GLY A 235 -10.97 0.41 -8.28
C GLY A 235 -11.92 1.60 -8.47
N GLN A 236 -11.38 2.78 -8.81
CA GLN A 236 -12.20 3.96 -9.08
C GLN A 236 -13.07 3.81 -10.34
N MET A 237 -12.56 3.18 -11.39
CA MET A 237 -13.34 2.91 -12.61
C MET A 237 -14.51 1.99 -12.33
N VAL A 238 -14.31 0.92 -11.55
CA VAL A 238 -15.41 0.03 -11.15
C VAL A 238 -16.42 0.78 -10.30
N LEU A 239 -16.00 1.65 -9.38
CA LEU A 239 -16.91 2.44 -8.54
C LEU A 239 -17.75 3.42 -9.35
N TYR A 240 -17.13 4.29 -10.14
CA TYR A 240 -17.82 5.42 -10.77
C TYR A 240 -18.48 5.08 -12.12
N ALA A 241 -17.96 4.09 -12.85
CA ALA A 241 -18.49 3.73 -14.17
C ALA A 241 -19.13 2.33 -14.21
N GLY A 242 -18.66 1.40 -13.38
CA GLY A 242 -19.06 -0.02 -13.44
C GLY A 242 -20.03 -0.49 -12.35
N SER A 243 -20.28 0.32 -11.31
CA SER A 243 -20.89 -0.17 -10.06
C SER A 243 -22.29 -0.73 -10.28
N ALA A 244 -23.17 -0.04 -11.01
CA ALA A 244 -24.51 -0.52 -11.31
C ALA A 244 -24.51 -1.84 -12.11
N GLY A 245 -23.61 -1.96 -13.10
CA GLY A 245 -23.48 -3.18 -13.91
C GLY A 245 -22.97 -4.37 -13.09
N VAL A 246 -21.96 -4.15 -12.25
CA VAL A 246 -21.42 -5.19 -11.35
C VAL A 246 -22.45 -5.63 -10.33
N CYS A 247 -23.16 -4.67 -9.72
CA CYS A 247 -24.21 -4.92 -8.73
C CYS A 247 -25.35 -5.78 -9.32
N ALA A 248 -25.80 -5.50 -10.54
CA ALA A 248 -26.80 -6.31 -11.22
C ALA A 248 -26.27 -7.71 -11.60
N ALA A 249 -25.02 -7.81 -12.06
CA ALA A 249 -24.42 -9.07 -12.49
C ALA A 249 -24.22 -10.07 -11.34
N VAL A 250 -23.95 -9.60 -10.13
CA VAL A 250 -23.73 -10.45 -8.93
C VAL A 250 -24.97 -10.54 -8.02
N GLY A 251 -26.15 -10.21 -8.54
CA GLY A 251 -27.42 -10.36 -7.84
C GLY A 251 -27.55 -9.52 -6.57
N HIS A 252 -27.03 -8.29 -6.57
CA HIS A 252 -27.02 -7.36 -5.43
C HIS A 252 -26.23 -7.86 -4.20
N SER A 253 -25.28 -8.78 -4.38
CA SER A 253 -24.44 -9.25 -3.26
C SER A 253 -23.20 -8.38 -3.02
N LEU A 254 -22.68 -7.76 -4.09
CA LEU A 254 -21.52 -6.88 -4.11
C LEU A 254 -21.87 -5.60 -4.88
N ASP A 255 -21.21 -4.51 -4.54
CA ASP A 255 -21.33 -3.23 -5.23
C ASP A 255 -19.95 -2.65 -5.55
N GLY A 256 -19.92 -1.48 -6.21
CA GLY A 256 -18.68 -0.81 -6.57
C GLY A 256 -17.80 -0.44 -5.37
N LEU A 257 -18.38 -0.22 -4.19
CA LEU A 257 -17.61 0.14 -2.99
C LEU A 257 -16.69 -0.98 -2.55
N PHE A 258 -17.13 -2.24 -2.60
CA PHE A 258 -16.25 -3.39 -2.32
C PHE A 258 -14.98 -3.38 -3.18
N PHE A 259 -15.13 -3.18 -4.49
CA PHE A 259 -14.00 -3.15 -5.43
C PHE A 259 -13.15 -1.91 -5.26
N ALA A 260 -13.75 -0.76 -4.94
CA ALA A 260 -13.02 0.47 -4.63
C ALA A 260 -12.15 0.32 -3.39
N THR A 261 -12.71 -0.20 -2.30
CA THR A 261 -11.99 -0.46 -1.05
C THR A 261 -10.85 -1.45 -1.26
N THR A 262 -11.09 -2.51 -2.04
CA THR A 262 -10.06 -3.48 -2.43
C THR A 262 -8.94 -2.82 -3.25
N GLY A 263 -9.29 -2.05 -4.29
CA GLY A 263 -8.33 -1.34 -5.12
C GLY A 263 -7.52 -0.31 -4.34
N ASN A 264 -8.15 0.40 -3.40
CA ASN A 264 -7.48 1.34 -2.49
C ASN A 264 -6.49 0.62 -1.57
N LEU A 265 -6.88 -0.52 -0.98
CA LEU A 265 -5.99 -1.32 -0.15
C LEU A 265 -4.78 -1.81 -0.95
N LEU A 266 -5.00 -2.40 -2.12
CA LEU A 266 -3.92 -2.86 -2.99
C LEU A 266 -3.00 -1.72 -3.43
N ALA A 267 -3.55 -0.54 -3.74
CA ALA A 267 -2.77 0.63 -4.06
C ALA A 267 -1.87 1.06 -2.89
N VAL A 268 -2.41 1.13 -1.68
CA VAL A 268 -1.64 1.45 -0.46
C VAL A 268 -0.57 0.40 -0.19
N MET A 269 -0.85 -0.88 -0.40
CA MET A 269 0.14 -1.95 -0.29
C MET A 269 1.28 -1.79 -1.29
N MET A 270 0.99 -1.37 -2.52
CA MET A 270 2.03 -1.13 -3.52
C MET A 270 2.82 0.16 -3.22
N VAL A 271 2.21 1.18 -2.63
CA VAL A 271 2.93 2.35 -2.08
C VAL A 271 3.87 1.93 -0.94
N TYR A 272 3.42 1.04 -0.06
CA TYR A 272 4.28 0.44 0.97
C TYR A 272 5.47 -0.31 0.34
N LYS A 273 5.21 -1.19 -0.63
CA LYS A 273 6.26 -1.96 -1.33
C LYS A 273 7.23 -1.05 -2.09
N TYR A 274 6.74 0.06 -2.64
CA TYR A 274 7.57 1.10 -3.24
C TYR A 274 8.52 1.70 -2.20
N TRP A 275 8.00 2.21 -1.07
CA TRP A 275 8.80 2.80 0.00
C TRP A 275 9.81 1.80 0.59
N ASP A 276 9.39 0.56 0.80
CA ASP A 276 10.24 -0.52 1.30
C ASP A 276 11.40 -0.82 0.33
N SER A 277 11.15 -0.74 -0.98
CA SER A 277 12.16 -1.03 -1.99
C SER A 277 13.25 0.02 -2.14
N ILE A 278 12.96 1.29 -1.83
CA ILE A 278 13.93 2.39 -1.87
C ILE A 278 14.67 2.57 -0.53
N THR A 279 14.37 1.75 0.49
CA THR A 279 14.97 1.79 1.84
C THR A 279 15.59 0.43 2.22
N ARG A 280 16.24 -0.25 1.25
CA ARG A 280 16.75 -1.62 1.42
C ARG A 280 18.13 -1.70 2.10
N GLU A 281 19.00 -0.71 1.88
CA GLU A 281 20.38 -0.69 2.41
C GLU A 281 20.50 -0.69 3.94
N ASP A 282 19.42 -0.42 4.67
CA ASP A 282 19.41 -0.32 6.14
C ASP A 282 19.48 -1.67 6.89
N LEU A 283 19.18 -2.78 6.22
CA LEU A 283 19.17 -4.12 6.86
C LEU A 283 20.56 -4.79 6.83
N GLU A 284 21.49 -4.31 6.01
CA GLU A 284 22.82 -4.92 5.83
C GLU A 284 23.76 -4.63 7.01
N PHE A 285 23.49 -3.56 7.77
CA PHE A 285 24.28 -3.17 8.95
C PHE A 285 23.81 -3.80 10.27
N SER A 286 22.72 -4.59 10.25
CA SER A 286 22.19 -5.29 11.44
C SER A 286 22.76 -6.71 11.62
N VAL A 287 23.61 -7.19 10.71
CA VAL A 287 24.32 -8.47 10.85
C VAL A 287 25.81 -8.20 11.09
N GLY A 288 26.13 -7.72 12.29
CA GLY A 288 27.51 -7.43 12.69
C GLY A 288 27.85 -7.62 14.17
N THR A 289 26.95 -8.17 15.00
CA THR A 289 27.19 -8.30 16.46
C THR A 289 27.50 -9.74 16.91
N ARG A 290 27.98 -10.59 16.00
CA ARG A 290 28.74 -11.81 16.36
C ARG A 290 29.93 -12.02 15.43
N VAL A 291 30.78 -11.01 15.29
CA VAL A 291 32.21 -11.29 15.09
C VAL A 291 32.76 -11.67 16.46
N ASN A 292 33.03 -12.96 16.64
CA ASN A 292 33.77 -13.46 17.80
C ASN A 292 35.16 -12.80 17.81
N ASN A 293 35.32 -11.73 18.59
CA ASN A 293 36.55 -10.94 18.75
C ASN A 293 37.64 -11.63 19.62
N TRP A 294 37.75 -12.96 19.63
CA TRP A 294 38.52 -13.64 20.69
C TRP A 294 39.55 -14.70 20.31
N GLU A 295 40.27 -14.60 19.19
CA GLU A 295 41.60 -15.24 19.13
C GLU A 295 42.61 -14.40 18.34
N VAL A 296 43.06 -13.29 18.94
CA VAL A 296 44.45 -12.88 18.75
C VAL A 296 45.23 -13.57 19.86
N LYS A 297 45.81 -14.74 19.56
CA LYS A 297 46.90 -15.26 20.39
C LYS A 297 48.08 -14.32 20.19
N GLU A 298 48.34 -13.51 21.21
CA GLU A 298 49.45 -12.56 21.27
C GLU A 298 50.78 -13.22 20.94
N LEU A 299 51.55 -12.55 20.09
CA LEU A 299 52.98 -12.73 19.92
C LEU A 299 53.68 -12.32 21.22
N LEU A 300 54.39 -13.24 21.87
CA LEU A 300 55.44 -12.89 22.84
C LEU A 300 56.81 -13.02 22.14
N PRO A 301 57.57 -11.93 21.99
CA PRO A 301 59.00 -11.97 21.74
C PRO A 301 59.78 -11.93 23.07
N GLY A 302 60.74 -12.84 23.22
CA GLY A 302 61.64 -12.97 24.37
C GLY A 302 61.78 -14.46 24.69
N GLY A 303 62.88 -15.14 24.40
CA GLY A 303 64.24 -14.79 24.79
C GLY A 303 64.69 -15.89 25.76
N ASP A 304 65.60 -16.74 25.28
CA ASP A 304 66.51 -17.61 26.03
C ASP A 304 65.99 -18.98 26.53
N GLY A 305 66.51 -20.04 25.91
CA GLY A 305 66.23 -21.43 26.26
C GLY A 305 66.97 -22.41 25.35
N GLU A 306 68.25 -22.58 25.60
CA GLU A 306 69.17 -23.59 25.07
C GLU A 306 68.59 -25.02 25.07
N GLY A 307 68.80 -25.81 24.00
CA GLY A 307 68.46 -27.24 24.04
C GLY A 307 68.38 -28.02 22.72
N SER A 308 69.51 -28.21 22.05
CA SER A 308 69.93 -29.45 21.34
C SER A 308 69.07 -30.12 20.24
N SER A 309 69.75 -30.27 19.09
CA SER A 309 69.95 -31.47 18.25
C SER A 309 68.96 -31.87 17.12
N SER A 310 69.55 -31.77 15.91
CA SER A 310 69.64 -32.77 14.83
C SER A 310 68.48 -33.03 13.86
N GLY A 311 68.76 -32.77 12.56
CA GLY A 311 68.74 -33.84 11.56
C GLY A 311 67.97 -33.60 10.25
N GLY A 312 68.71 -33.34 9.15
CA GLY A 312 68.38 -33.73 7.75
C GLY A 312 67.25 -32.96 7.06
N GLY A 313 67.22 -32.73 5.75
CA GLY A 313 68.03 -33.12 4.59
C GLY A 313 67.27 -32.63 3.34
N GLY A 314 67.98 -32.42 2.23
CA GLY A 314 67.53 -31.64 1.07
C GLY A 314 66.40 -32.21 0.21
N GLY A 315 66.01 -31.45 -0.81
CA GLY A 315 65.26 -31.96 -1.97
C GLY A 315 64.38 -30.93 -2.67
N GLY A 316 64.82 -30.43 -3.83
CA GLY A 316 64.00 -29.62 -4.73
C GLY A 316 62.99 -30.46 -5.53
N GLY A 317 62.01 -29.77 -6.14
CA GLY A 317 61.07 -30.38 -7.07
C GLY A 317 60.07 -29.37 -7.63
N ALA A 318 60.23 -29.05 -8.91
CA ALA A 318 59.28 -28.29 -9.72
C ALA A 318 58.10 -29.19 -10.18
N GLY A 319 56.93 -28.62 -10.45
CA GLY A 319 55.90 -29.27 -11.28
C GLY A 319 54.45 -28.84 -11.07
N GLY A 320 54.00 -27.88 -11.88
CA GLY A 320 52.75 -27.85 -12.67
C GLY A 320 51.37 -28.24 -12.09
N GLY A 321 50.37 -27.42 -12.41
CA GLY A 321 48.97 -27.87 -12.52
C GLY A 321 47.93 -26.78 -12.29
N GLY A 322 47.34 -26.25 -13.36
CA GLY A 322 46.24 -25.27 -13.31
C GLY A 322 44.90 -25.86 -12.85
N GLY A 323 43.99 -24.98 -12.45
CA GLY A 323 42.62 -25.34 -12.06
C GLY A 323 41.73 -24.11 -11.87
N SER A 324 40.77 -23.96 -12.79
CA SER A 324 39.80 -22.88 -13.01
C SER A 324 38.84 -22.58 -11.86
N SER A 325 38.70 -21.29 -11.53
CA SER A 325 37.69 -20.73 -10.61
C SER A 325 36.46 -20.21 -11.39
N SER A 326 35.53 -21.11 -11.73
CA SER A 326 34.22 -20.76 -12.30
C SER A 326 33.16 -21.78 -11.89
N SER A 327 32.64 -21.70 -10.67
CA SER A 327 31.41 -22.43 -10.26
C SER A 327 30.74 -21.93 -8.96
N ALA A 328 31.33 -20.98 -8.23
CA ALA A 328 30.77 -20.52 -6.95
C ALA A 328 29.63 -19.48 -7.07
N THR A 329 29.41 -18.89 -8.25
CA THR A 329 28.44 -17.79 -8.45
C THR A 329 27.02 -18.26 -8.80
N HIS A 330 26.83 -19.50 -9.26
CA HIS A 330 25.51 -19.97 -9.68
C HIS A 330 24.68 -20.63 -8.56
N ALA A 331 25.33 -21.16 -7.52
CA ALA A 331 24.66 -21.83 -6.40
C ALA A 331 24.07 -20.87 -5.36
N ARG A 332 24.51 -19.59 -5.34
CA ARG A 332 24.02 -18.58 -4.38
C ARG A 332 22.72 -17.90 -4.83
N ARG A 333 22.33 -18.06 -6.10
CA ARG A 333 21.12 -17.43 -6.68
C ARG A 333 19.84 -18.25 -6.46
N SER A 334 19.96 -19.55 -6.16
CA SER A 334 18.82 -20.46 -5.98
C SER A 334 18.26 -20.50 -4.56
N VAL A 335 19.01 -20.05 -3.56
CA VAL A 335 18.55 -20.05 -2.16
C VAL A 335 17.57 -18.89 -1.90
N ILE A 336 17.74 -17.75 -2.56
CA ILE A 336 16.91 -16.55 -2.33
C ILE A 336 15.49 -16.69 -2.92
N TYR A 337 15.29 -17.52 -3.96
CA TYR A 337 13.94 -17.74 -4.53
C TYR A 337 13.12 -18.79 -3.77
N ARG A 338 13.71 -19.53 -2.83
CA ARG A 338 13.01 -20.63 -2.15
C ARG A 338 12.19 -20.16 -0.95
N ASP A 339 12.59 -19.07 -0.30
CA ASP A 339 11.83 -18.51 0.84
C ASP A 339 10.54 -17.78 0.41
N GLU A 340 10.42 -17.36 -0.85
CA GLU A 340 9.22 -16.65 -1.34
C GLU A 340 8.07 -17.59 -1.75
N ALA A 341 8.34 -18.89 -1.90
CA ALA A 341 7.33 -19.89 -2.31
C ALA A 341 6.56 -20.51 -1.13
N ASP A 342 7.13 -20.51 0.09
CA ASP A 342 6.51 -21.16 1.26
C ASP A 342 5.48 -20.26 1.98
N SER A 343 5.26 -19.02 1.53
CA SER A 343 4.22 -18.12 2.07
C SER A 343 2.84 -18.26 1.41
N PHE A 344 2.70 -19.08 0.36
CA PHE A 344 1.40 -19.42 -0.24
C PHE A 344 1.14 -20.91 -0.08
N GLY A 345 0.37 -21.28 0.95
CA GLY A 345 -0.02 -22.67 1.21
C GLY A 345 -0.78 -23.30 0.05
N VAL A 346 -0.05 -24.06 -0.78
CA VAL A 346 -0.61 -25.02 -1.74
C VAL A 346 0.14 -26.33 -1.53
N ALA A 347 -0.45 -27.24 -0.75
CA ALA A 347 0.04 -28.60 -0.61
C ALA A 347 -0.26 -29.37 -1.91
N GLY A 348 0.79 -29.66 -2.69
CA GLY A 348 0.75 -30.54 -3.85
C GLY A 348 1.98 -31.44 -3.83
N THR A 349 1.81 -32.68 -3.38
CA THR A 349 2.84 -33.72 -3.36
C THR A 349 3.29 -34.09 -4.77
N TYR A 350 4.59 -33.95 -5.06
CA TYR A 350 5.26 -34.75 -6.09
C TYR A 350 6.68 -35.10 -5.63
N GLU A 351 6.88 -36.36 -5.26
CA GLU A 351 8.21 -36.96 -5.07
C GLU A 351 8.94 -37.00 -6.43
N THR A 352 10.16 -36.49 -6.47
CA THR A 352 11.10 -36.76 -7.57
C THR A 352 12.30 -37.53 -7.03
N THR A 353 12.34 -38.83 -7.28
CA THR A 353 13.55 -39.66 -7.15
C THR A 353 14.44 -39.52 -8.40
N PRO A 354 15.78 -39.47 -8.26
CA PRO A 354 16.69 -39.31 -9.40
C PRO A 354 17.16 -40.68 -9.91
N TYR A 355 17.19 -40.92 -11.23
CA TYR A 355 18.22 -41.79 -11.80
C TYR A 355 18.46 -41.64 -13.31
N SER A 356 19.76 -41.70 -13.62
CA SER A 356 20.53 -41.81 -14.86
C SER A 356 19.86 -42.21 -16.18
N SER A 357 20.29 -41.52 -17.25
CA SER A 357 20.15 -41.94 -18.64
C SER A 357 20.90 -43.25 -18.94
N PRO A 358 20.37 -44.07 -19.86
CA PRO A 358 21.21 -44.77 -20.82
C PRO A 358 20.73 -44.54 -22.27
N GLY A 359 21.70 -44.55 -23.19
CA GLY A 359 21.56 -44.23 -24.61
C GLY A 359 20.76 -45.22 -25.48
N PRO A 360 20.80 -45.05 -26.82
CA PRO A 360 19.73 -45.49 -27.71
C PRO A 360 19.94 -46.92 -28.22
N LYS A 361 18.86 -47.72 -28.30
CA LYS A 361 18.80 -48.92 -29.15
C LYS A 361 17.43 -49.13 -29.80
N ARG A 362 17.51 -49.58 -31.04
CA ARG A 362 16.46 -49.85 -32.03
C ARG A 362 15.55 -51.04 -31.69
N HIS A 363 14.44 -51.07 -32.45
CA HIS A 363 13.76 -52.22 -33.08
C HIS A 363 12.47 -52.81 -32.45
N SER A 364 11.42 -52.72 -33.29
CA SER A 364 10.46 -53.76 -33.67
C SER A 364 9.16 -53.96 -32.86
N ALA A 365 8.07 -53.61 -33.55
CA ALA A 365 6.75 -54.24 -33.65
C ALA A 365 6.45 -55.50 -32.82
N LYS A 366 5.23 -55.57 -32.27
CA LYS A 366 4.14 -56.43 -32.77
C LYS A 366 2.91 -56.44 -31.85
N TYR A 367 1.76 -56.56 -32.53
CA TYR A 367 0.38 -56.88 -32.11
C TYR A 367 -0.43 -55.82 -31.38
#